data_AF-A0A354Z542-F1
#
_entry.id   AF-A0A354Z542-F1
#
_cell.length_a   1.000
_cell.length_b   1.000
_cell.length_c   1.000
_cell.angle_alpha   90.00
_cell.angle_beta   90.00
_cell.angle_gamma   90.00
#
_symmetry.space_group_name_H-M   'P 1'
#
loop_
_entity.id
_entity.type
_entity.pdbx_description
1 polymer ?
#
loop_
_entity_poly.entity_id
_entity_poly.type
_entity_poly.pdbx_seq_one_letter_code
_entity_poly.pdbx_strand_id
1 'polypeptide(L)'
;MKVICIVEGDGEVAALPILLRRIAQQYTPSVFPELPKPIRVRRDRFLRRDDEFRRHLLLAAGQCGQDGWILVLLDADDDCPVDLSVEIVQRARECVPHRAVSVVVASREYEAWLIAAAASLHGYRGFECVPDDAVDPDRLRNAKGWIKARMGGAGYGETTDLPAFTARMDVEQAYHRSRSFRKLCTEWCRRTSASTQPE
;
A
#
# COMPACT_ATOMS: atom_id res chain seq x y z
N MET A 1 -17.01 5.89 -6.56
CA MET A 1 -15.73 6.64 -6.54
C MET A 1 -14.58 5.72 -6.96
N LYS A 2 -13.70 6.18 -7.86
CA LYS A 2 -12.62 5.37 -8.44
C LYS A 2 -11.26 5.74 -7.83
N VAL A 3 -10.49 4.75 -7.40
CA VAL A 3 -9.12 4.95 -6.91
C VAL A 3 -8.17 4.26 -7.87
N ILE A 4 -7.30 5.06 -8.50
CA ILE A 4 -6.28 4.54 -9.42
C ILE A 4 -4.98 4.40 -8.66
N CYS A 5 -4.51 3.16 -8.51
CA CYS A 5 -3.28 2.88 -7.81
C CYS A 5 -2.09 2.82 -8.75
N ILE A 6 -0.95 3.35 -8.30
CA ILE A 6 0.36 3.15 -8.89
C ILE A 6 1.18 2.35 -7.88
N VAL A 7 1.77 1.23 -8.31
CA VAL A 7 2.52 0.27 -7.47
C VAL A 7 3.80 -0.16 -8.18
N GLU A 8 4.77 -0.75 -7.46
CA GLU A 8 6.05 -1.18 -8.05
C GLU A 8 6.13 -2.70 -8.28
N GLY A 9 5.62 -3.49 -7.31
CA GLY A 9 5.72 -4.93 -7.29
C GLY A 9 4.59 -5.65 -8.05
N ASP A 10 4.89 -6.85 -8.57
CA ASP A 10 3.87 -7.69 -9.22
C ASP A 10 2.88 -8.28 -8.19
N GLY A 11 3.32 -8.56 -6.95
CA GLY A 11 2.42 -8.98 -5.87
C GLY A 11 1.44 -7.88 -5.47
N GLU A 12 1.90 -6.63 -5.42
CA GLU A 12 1.12 -5.45 -5.02
C GLU A 12 -0.05 -5.17 -5.97
N VAL A 13 0.12 -5.44 -7.26
CA VAL A 13 -0.94 -5.33 -8.27
C VAL A 13 -2.18 -6.14 -7.86
N ALA A 14 -1.99 -7.30 -7.23
CA ALA A 14 -3.07 -8.13 -6.71
C ALA A 14 -3.43 -7.76 -5.26
N ALA A 15 -2.44 -7.50 -4.40
CA ALA A 15 -2.63 -7.31 -2.98
C ALA A 15 -3.29 -5.97 -2.62
N LEU A 16 -2.85 -4.86 -3.21
CA LEU A 16 -3.32 -3.53 -2.80
C LEU A 16 -4.83 -3.34 -2.99
N PRO A 17 -5.46 -3.74 -4.12
CA PRO A 17 -6.91 -3.65 -4.24
C PRO A 17 -7.67 -4.49 -3.21
N ILE A 18 -7.12 -5.63 -2.76
CA ILE A 18 -7.69 -6.41 -1.67
C ILE A 18 -7.58 -5.62 -0.36
N LEU A 19 -6.40 -5.08 -0.06
CA LEU A 19 -6.16 -4.31 1.15
C LEU A 19 -7.11 -3.11 1.28
N LEU A 20 -7.24 -2.32 0.21
CA LEU A 20 -8.09 -1.13 0.22
C LEU A 20 -9.57 -1.46 0.47
N ARG A 21 -10.07 -2.59 -0.06
CA ARG A 21 -11.45 -3.04 0.26
C ARG A 21 -11.60 -3.38 1.74
N ARG A 22 -10.58 -3.99 2.35
CA ARG A 22 -10.60 -4.35 3.77
C ARG A 22 -10.49 -3.12 4.67
N ILE A 23 -9.67 -2.15 4.30
CA ILE A 23 -9.62 -0.82 4.94
C ILE A 23 -10.98 -0.13 4.81
N ALA A 24 -11.60 -0.16 3.64
CA ALA A 24 -12.93 0.41 3.43
C ALA A 24 -13.98 -0.25 4.34
N GLN A 25 -14.00 -1.58 4.41
CA GLN A 25 -14.90 -2.33 5.29
C GLN A 25 -14.69 -1.96 6.78
N GLN A 26 -13.44 -1.77 7.20
CA GLN A 26 -13.10 -1.44 8.59
C GLN A 26 -13.48 0.01 8.95
N TYR A 27 -13.13 0.99 8.11
CA TYR A 27 -13.16 2.40 8.49
C TYR A 27 -14.23 3.22 7.78
N THR A 28 -14.70 2.79 6.61
CA THR A 28 -15.68 3.51 5.79
C THR A 28 -16.67 2.54 5.14
N PRO A 29 -17.45 1.77 5.92
CA PRO A 29 -18.25 0.65 5.41
C PRO A 29 -19.35 1.05 4.42
N SER A 30 -19.73 2.34 4.39
CA SER A 30 -20.66 2.91 3.41
C SER A 30 -20.01 3.25 2.06
N VAL A 31 -18.68 3.21 1.96
CA VAL A 31 -17.93 3.55 0.76
C VAL A 31 -17.61 2.27 -0.02
N PHE A 32 -18.07 2.21 -1.26
CA PHE A 32 -17.81 1.11 -2.19
C PHE A 32 -16.88 1.60 -3.30
N PRO A 33 -15.54 1.50 -3.12
CA PRO A 33 -14.59 2.02 -4.08
C PRO A 33 -14.51 1.12 -5.33
N GLU A 34 -14.45 1.76 -6.50
CA GLU A 34 -14.02 1.09 -7.73
C GLU A 34 -12.48 1.08 -7.74
N LEU A 35 -11.89 -0.12 -7.76
CA LEU A 35 -10.45 -0.34 -7.71
C LEU A 35 -10.01 -1.09 -8.98
N PRO A 36 -9.77 -0.37 -10.10
CA PRO A 36 -9.18 -0.97 -11.30
C PRO A 36 -7.80 -1.58 -11.01
N LYS A 37 -7.32 -2.39 -11.94
CA LYS A 37 -5.98 -2.98 -11.85
C LYS A 37 -4.93 -1.86 -11.67
N PRO A 38 -4.07 -1.92 -10.63
CA PRO A 38 -3.01 -0.94 -10.43
C PRO A 38 -2.09 -0.80 -11.64
N ILE A 39 -1.62 0.42 -11.88
CA ILE A 39 -0.58 0.75 -12.84
C ILE A 39 0.76 0.35 -12.21
N ARG A 40 1.39 -0.69 -12.74
CA ARG A 40 2.70 -1.11 -12.26
C ARG A 40 3.83 -0.30 -12.91
N VAL A 41 4.76 0.18 -12.10
CA VAL A 41 5.93 0.95 -12.54
C VAL A 41 7.22 0.29 -12.10
N ARG A 42 8.33 0.59 -12.78
CA ARG A 42 9.66 0.30 -12.24
C ARG A 42 10.08 1.46 -11.36
N ARG A 43 10.23 1.23 -10.06
CA ARG A 43 10.61 2.23 -9.04
C ARG A 43 11.65 3.22 -9.54
N ASP A 44 12.84 2.75 -9.88
CA ASP A 44 13.95 3.61 -10.31
C ASP A 44 13.62 4.51 -11.49
N ARG A 45 12.89 3.98 -12.49
CA ARG A 45 12.51 4.78 -13.66
C ARG A 45 11.45 5.79 -13.29
N PHE A 46 10.46 5.38 -12.51
CA PHE A 46 9.39 6.25 -12.05
C PHE A 46 9.92 7.42 -11.22
N LEU A 47 10.86 7.17 -10.30
CA LEU A 47 11.41 8.21 -9.44
C LEU A 47 12.42 9.11 -10.17
N ARG A 48 13.30 8.55 -11.01
CA ARG A 48 14.44 9.31 -11.58
C ARG A 48 14.20 9.92 -12.96
N ARG A 49 13.10 9.58 -13.64
CA ARG A 49 12.81 10.09 -14.99
C ARG A 49 11.51 10.86 -15.00
N ASP A 50 11.60 12.18 -15.19
CA ASP A 50 10.44 13.07 -15.12
C ASP A 50 9.40 12.79 -16.20
N ASP A 51 9.81 12.36 -17.39
CA ASP A 51 8.92 11.94 -18.47
C ASP A 51 8.09 10.71 -18.07
N GLU A 52 8.74 9.70 -17.49
CA GLU A 52 8.05 8.50 -17.00
C GLU A 52 7.16 8.81 -15.80
N PHE A 53 7.63 9.60 -14.83
CA PHE A 53 6.83 10.04 -13.68
C PHE A 53 5.54 10.72 -14.13
N ARG A 54 5.68 11.74 -14.99
CA ARG A 54 4.57 12.53 -15.53
C ARG A 54 3.62 11.66 -16.34
N ARG A 55 4.14 10.79 -17.20
CA ARG A 55 3.34 9.89 -18.05
C ARG A 55 2.41 9.00 -17.22
N HIS A 56 2.92 8.37 -16.16
CA HIS A 56 2.11 7.47 -15.34
C HIS A 56 1.07 8.23 -14.50
N LEU A 57 1.39 9.43 -13.99
CA LEU A 57 0.41 10.27 -13.29
C LEU A 57 -0.69 10.78 -14.22
N LEU A 58 -0.36 11.20 -15.44
CA LEU A 58 -1.36 11.62 -16.43
C LEU A 58 -2.27 10.45 -16.83
N LEU A 59 -1.70 9.26 -17.03
CA LEU A 59 -2.47 8.05 -17.28
C LEU A 59 -3.44 7.76 -16.11
N ALA A 60 -2.95 7.82 -14.87
CA ALA A 60 -3.77 7.60 -13.69
C ALA A 60 -4.89 8.64 -13.56
N ALA A 61 -4.57 9.93 -13.76
CA ALA A 61 -5.54 11.02 -13.69
C ALA A 61 -6.64 10.90 -14.74
N GLY A 62 -6.30 10.45 -15.96
CA GLY A 62 -7.26 10.17 -17.02
C GLY A 62 -8.20 9.01 -16.69
N GLN A 63 -7.74 8.02 -15.92
CA GLN A 63 -8.55 6.88 -15.49
C GLN A 63 -9.47 7.19 -14.29
N CYS A 64 -9.16 8.19 -13.47
CA CYS A 64 -9.89 8.49 -12.22
C CYS A 64 -11.35 8.96 -12.40
N GLY A 65 -11.77 9.44 -13.58
CA GLY A 65 -13.09 10.11 -13.73
C GLY A 65 -13.14 11.43 -12.95
N GLN A 66 -14.29 12.08 -12.73
CA GLN A 66 -14.31 13.38 -12.04
C GLN A 66 -14.02 13.24 -10.53
N ASP A 67 -14.66 12.31 -9.83
CA ASP A 67 -14.61 12.22 -8.36
C ASP A 67 -13.55 11.26 -7.80
N GLY A 68 -12.71 10.68 -8.67
CA GLY A 68 -11.66 9.75 -8.26
C GLY A 68 -10.36 10.40 -7.80
N TRP A 69 -9.47 9.59 -7.23
CA TRP A 69 -8.12 10.03 -6.86
C TRP A 69 -7.05 9.00 -7.22
N ILE A 70 -5.80 9.46 -7.19
CA ILE A 70 -4.62 8.63 -7.42
C ILE A 70 -4.00 8.25 -6.08
N LEU A 71 -3.70 6.96 -5.89
CA LEU A 71 -2.91 6.47 -4.78
C LEU A 71 -1.58 5.93 -5.31
N VAL A 72 -0.48 6.57 -4.96
CA VAL A 72 0.86 6.05 -5.21
C VAL A 72 1.30 5.28 -3.97
N LEU A 73 1.57 3.99 -4.14
CA LEU A 73 2.21 3.14 -3.14
C LEU A 73 3.57 2.69 -3.67
N LEU A 74 4.61 2.93 -2.90
CA LEU A 74 5.96 2.45 -3.17
C LEU A 74 6.57 1.90 -1.89
N ASP A 75 7.57 1.04 -2.04
CA ASP A 75 8.40 0.60 -0.91
C ASP A 75 9.37 1.72 -0.51
N ALA A 76 9.89 1.72 0.70
CA ALA A 76 10.95 2.68 1.04
C ALA A 76 12.31 2.15 0.60
N ASP A 77 12.48 0.83 0.52
CA ASP A 77 13.78 0.18 0.53
C ASP A 77 14.64 0.82 1.63
N ASP A 78 15.82 1.36 1.28
CA ASP A 78 16.69 2.07 2.20
C ASP A 78 16.38 3.59 2.33
N ASP A 79 15.48 4.15 1.50
CA ASP A 79 15.10 5.57 1.53
C ASP A 79 14.33 5.95 2.80
N CYS A 80 14.32 7.24 3.14
CA CYS A 80 13.44 7.78 4.17
C CYS A 80 12.00 7.86 3.64
N PRO A 81 11.01 7.15 4.23
CA PRO A 81 9.64 7.14 3.72
C PRO A 81 8.97 8.52 3.72
N VAL A 82 9.35 9.38 4.67
CA VAL A 82 8.79 10.72 4.83
C VAL A 82 9.32 11.63 3.72
N ASP A 83 10.63 11.68 3.53
CA ASP A 83 11.25 12.57 2.54
C ASP A 83 10.82 12.17 1.12
N LEU A 84 10.84 10.87 0.82
CA LEU A 84 10.38 10.34 -0.46
C LEU A 84 8.89 10.65 -0.70
N SER A 85 8.04 10.50 0.32
CA SER A 85 6.62 10.85 0.19
C SER A 85 6.42 12.35 -0.08
N VAL A 86 7.19 13.22 0.57
CA VAL A 86 7.10 14.68 0.37
C VAL A 86 7.51 15.06 -1.04
N GLU A 87 8.63 14.52 -1.53
CA GLU A 87 9.12 14.76 -2.88
C GLU A 87 8.09 14.35 -3.95
N ILE A 88 7.56 13.12 -3.85
CA ILE A 88 6.58 12.61 -4.83
C ILE A 88 5.30 13.46 -4.81
N VAL A 89 4.82 13.88 -3.63
CA VAL A 89 3.62 14.74 -3.54
C VAL A 89 3.84 16.08 -4.23
N GLN A 90 5.01 16.71 -4.03
CA GLN A 90 5.33 18.00 -4.66
C GLN A 90 5.34 17.86 -6.19
N ARG A 91 6.10 16.88 -6.72
CA ARG A 91 6.18 16.61 -8.16
C ARG A 91 4.82 16.23 -8.76
N ALA A 92 4.01 15.47 -8.03
CA ALA A 92 2.69 15.06 -8.50
C ALA A 92 1.72 16.24 -8.64
N ARG A 93 1.79 17.23 -7.73
CA ARG A 93 0.97 18.46 -7.81
C ARG A 93 1.29 19.29 -9.04
N GLU A 94 2.55 19.29 -9.49
CA GLU A 94 2.95 19.97 -10.73
C GLU A 94 2.44 19.23 -11.97
N CYS A 95 2.44 17.89 -11.94
CA CYS A 95 2.03 17.07 -13.09
C CYS A 95 0.50 17.02 -13.27
N VAL A 96 -0.25 16.90 -12.18
CA VAL A 96 -1.72 16.70 -12.18
C VAL A 96 -2.41 17.59 -11.13
N PRO A 97 -2.31 18.92 -11.22
CA PRO A 97 -2.83 19.85 -10.21
C PRO A 97 -4.35 19.75 -10.00
N HIS A 98 -5.06 19.27 -11.01
CA HIS A 98 -6.52 19.06 -11.01
C HIS A 98 -6.96 17.74 -10.36
N ARG A 99 -6.01 16.91 -9.89
CA ARG A 99 -6.31 15.57 -9.34
C ARG A 99 -5.79 15.44 -7.92
N ALA A 100 -6.63 14.91 -7.04
CA ALA A 100 -6.20 14.47 -5.73
C ALA A 100 -5.19 13.31 -5.85
N VAL A 101 -4.03 13.47 -5.24
CA VAL A 101 -2.99 12.43 -5.13
C VAL A 101 -2.70 12.18 -3.66
N SER A 102 -2.71 10.91 -3.27
CA SER A 102 -2.20 10.44 -1.98
C SER A 102 -0.97 9.58 -2.24
N VAL A 103 0.09 9.82 -1.49
CA VAL A 103 1.34 9.08 -1.57
C VAL A 103 1.56 8.38 -0.24
N VAL A 104 1.83 7.08 -0.33
CA VAL A 104 2.16 6.21 0.79
C VAL A 104 3.45 5.50 0.44
N VAL A 105 4.41 5.55 1.35
CA VAL A 105 5.65 4.79 1.23
C VAL A 105 5.66 3.77 2.36
N ALA A 106 5.66 2.47 2.01
CA ALA A 106 5.72 1.40 2.99
C ALA A 106 7.10 1.41 3.69
N SER A 107 7.12 1.23 5.01
CA SER A 107 8.39 1.20 5.74
C SER A 107 9.21 0.00 5.29
N ARG A 108 10.37 0.25 4.68
CA ARG A 108 11.19 -0.76 4.00
C ARG A 108 10.45 -1.40 2.83
N GLU A 109 9.53 -2.33 3.08
CA GLU A 109 8.79 -3.09 2.07
C GLU A 109 7.31 -3.24 2.49
N TYR A 110 6.40 -3.52 1.55
CA TYR A 110 5.01 -3.86 1.83
C TYR A 110 4.90 -4.95 2.90
N GLU A 111 5.78 -5.95 2.86
CA GLU A 111 5.83 -7.06 3.82
C GLU A 111 5.86 -6.59 5.28
N ALA A 112 6.39 -5.40 5.58
CA ALA A 112 6.33 -4.82 6.93
C ALA A 112 4.89 -4.76 7.47
N TRP A 113 3.90 -4.52 6.61
CA TRP A 113 2.48 -4.50 7.00
C TRP A 113 1.94 -5.89 7.33
N LEU A 114 2.42 -6.93 6.64
CA LEU A 114 2.09 -8.31 6.99
C LEU A 114 2.71 -8.70 8.33
N ILE A 115 3.94 -8.25 8.59
CA ILE A 115 4.63 -8.47 9.88
C ILE A 115 3.90 -7.73 11.01
N ALA A 116 3.43 -6.52 10.76
CA ALA A 116 2.60 -5.78 11.71
C ALA A 116 1.35 -6.58 12.10
N ALA A 117 0.76 -7.31 11.16
CA ALA A 117 -0.40 -8.19 11.39
C ALA A 117 -0.04 -9.66 11.65
N ALA A 118 1.22 -10.00 11.95
CA ALA A 118 1.69 -11.39 11.94
C ALA A 118 0.89 -12.33 12.85
N ALA A 119 0.45 -11.87 14.04
CA ALA A 119 -0.29 -12.74 14.95
C ALA A 119 -1.63 -13.19 14.36
N SER A 120 -2.30 -12.32 13.59
CA SER A 120 -3.55 -12.67 12.89
C SER A 120 -3.36 -13.66 11.73
N LEU A 121 -2.12 -13.82 11.27
CA LEU A 121 -1.75 -14.71 10.16
C LEU A 121 -1.26 -16.07 10.65
N HIS A 122 -1.08 -16.26 11.96
CA HIS A 122 -0.62 -17.52 12.54
C HIS A 122 -1.51 -18.70 12.09
N GLY A 123 -0.88 -19.78 11.64
CA GLY A 123 -1.53 -20.99 11.13
C GLY A 123 -2.06 -20.88 9.69
N TYR A 124 -2.05 -19.70 9.08
CA TYR A 124 -2.52 -19.52 7.71
C TYR A 124 -1.39 -19.80 6.70
N ARG A 125 -1.65 -20.71 5.75
CA ARG A 125 -0.67 -21.15 4.73
C ARG A 125 0.65 -21.65 5.32
N GLY A 126 0.60 -22.24 6.53
CA GLY A 126 1.79 -22.72 7.23
C GLY A 126 2.66 -21.61 7.84
N PHE A 127 2.15 -20.38 7.94
CA PHE A 127 2.85 -19.29 8.61
C PHE A 127 2.80 -19.42 10.13
N GLU A 128 3.97 -19.43 10.77
CA GLU A 128 4.10 -19.53 12.22
C GLU A 128 4.57 -18.20 12.84
N CYS A 129 3.68 -17.52 13.55
CA CYS A 129 4.04 -16.38 14.40
C CYS A 129 4.17 -16.81 15.86
N VAL A 130 5.29 -16.48 16.52
CA VAL A 130 5.44 -16.68 17.97
C VAL A 130 4.80 -15.48 18.69
N PRO A 131 3.96 -15.69 19.73
CA PRO A 131 3.24 -14.60 20.42
C PRO A 131 4.11 -13.48 21.02
N ASP A 132 5.40 -13.73 21.27
CA ASP A 132 6.34 -12.78 21.89
C ASP A 132 7.45 -12.30 20.94
N ASP A 133 7.30 -12.51 19.64
CA ASP A 133 8.27 -12.05 18.65
C ASP A 133 8.17 -10.52 18.49
N ALA A 134 8.87 -9.81 19.38
CA ALA A 134 8.84 -8.35 19.52
C ALA A 134 9.62 -7.65 18.39
N VAL A 135 9.32 -7.99 17.14
CA VAL A 135 9.87 -7.31 15.97
C VAL A 135 9.10 -6.02 15.71
N ASP A 136 9.86 -4.94 15.51
CA ASP A 136 9.32 -3.69 14.97
C ASP A 136 9.23 -3.83 13.43
N PRO A 137 8.00 -3.91 12.87
CA PRO A 137 7.82 -4.10 11.44
C PRO A 137 8.42 -2.96 10.61
N ASP A 138 8.42 -1.73 11.13
CA ASP A 138 8.88 -0.56 10.39
C ASP A 138 10.42 -0.44 10.37
N ARG A 139 11.14 -1.22 11.19
CA ARG A 139 12.61 -1.20 11.30
C ARG A 139 13.29 -2.45 10.77
N LEU A 140 12.54 -3.52 10.55
CA LEU A 140 13.09 -4.78 10.10
C LEU A 140 13.61 -4.67 8.66
N ARG A 141 14.91 -4.89 8.47
CA ARG A 141 15.56 -4.70 7.16
C ARG A 141 15.14 -5.73 6.10
N ASN A 142 14.98 -6.99 6.49
CA ASN A 142 14.68 -8.09 5.56
C ASN A 142 13.31 -8.67 5.90
N ALA A 143 12.24 -7.94 5.55
CA ALA A 143 10.87 -8.32 5.87
C ALA A 143 10.48 -9.62 5.15
N LYS A 144 10.79 -9.72 3.85
CA LYS A 144 10.60 -10.96 3.06
C LYS A 144 11.30 -12.16 3.67
N GLY A 145 12.56 -12.00 4.09
CA GLY A 145 13.33 -13.06 4.74
C GLY A 145 12.73 -13.49 6.07
N TRP A 146 12.23 -12.55 6.87
CA TRP A 146 11.57 -12.84 8.14
C TRP A 146 10.27 -13.62 7.95
N ILE A 147 9.45 -13.26 6.94
CA ILE A 147 8.26 -14.03 6.59
C ILE A 147 8.64 -15.42 6.09
N LYS A 148 9.59 -15.50 5.15
CA LYS A 148 10.07 -16.77 4.57
C LYS A 148 10.55 -17.77 5.63
N ALA A 149 11.27 -17.30 6.66
CA ALA A 149 11.74 -18.15 7.75
C ALA A 149 10.60 -18.78 8.57
N ARG A 150 9.39 -18.22 8.50
CA ARG A 150 8.20 -18.67 9.23
C ARG A 150 7.20 -19.44 8.37
N MET A 151 7.55 -19.76 7.12
CA MET A 151 6.70 -20.51 6.17
C MET A 151 6.96 -22.03 6.18
N GLY A 152 7.55 -22.58 7.26
CA GLY A 152 7.78 -24.03 7.39
C GLY A 152 8.59 -24.68 6.26
N GLY A 153 9.43 -23.91 5.56
CA GLY A 153 10.24 -24.39 4.43
C GLY A 153 9.58 -24.32 3.05
N ALA A 154 8.28 -23.99 2.95
CA ALA A 154 7.58 -23.83 1.66
C ALA A 154 8.05 -22.61 0.84
N GLY A 155 8.78 -21.70 1.48
CA GLY A 155 9.19 -20.42 0.90
C GLY A 155 8.08 -19.37 1.00
N TYR A 156 8.40 -18.17 0.54
CA TYR A 156 7.44 -17.06 0.44
C TYR A 156 7.43 -16.58 -1.02
N GLY A 157 6.30 -16.72 -1.68
CA GLY A 157 6.09 -16.28 -3.06
C GLY A 157 5.32 -14.97 -3.09
N GLU A 158 5.97 -13.87 -3.45
CA GLU A 158 5.36 -12.53 -3.44
C GLU A 158 4.07 -12.45 -4.28
N THR A 159 4.00 -13.08 -5.44
CA THR A 159 2.81 -13.02 -6.31
C THR A 159 1.64 -13.88 -5.82
N THR A 160 1.89 -14.85 -4.93
CA THR A 160 0.88 -15.80 -4.44
C THR A 160 0.50 -15.58 -2.99
N ASP A 161 1.49 -15.38 -2.12
CA ASP A 161 1.31 -15.29 -0.69
C ASP A 161 1.01 -13.86 -0.25
N LEU A 162 1.60 -12.83 -0.87
CA LEU A 162 1.30 -11.43 -0.54
C LEU A 162 -0.21 -11.11 -0.64
N PRO A 163 -0.92 -11.39 -1.75
CA PRO A 163 -2.36 -11.15 -1.82
C PRO A 163 -3.15 -12.05 -0.86
N ALA A 164 -2.71 -13.30 -0.64
CA ALA A 164 -3.39 -14.23 0.25
C ALA A 164 -3.30 -13.80 1.73
N PHE A 165 -2.12 -13.38 2.18
CA PHE A 165 -1.92 -12.82 3.52
C PHE A 165 -2.63 -11.49 3.67
N THR A 166 -2.57 -10.62 2.66
CA THR A 166 -3.31 -9.36 2.64
C THR A 166 -4.83 -9.56 2.77
N ALA A 167 -5.37 -10.64 2.19
CA ALA A 167 -6.79 -10.98 2.34
C ALA A 167 -7.16 -11.42 3.78
N ARG A 168 -6.18 -11.88 4.58
CA ARG A 168 -6.41 -12.46 5.92
C ARG A 168 -5.98 -11.55 7.08
N MET A 169 -4.96 -10.72 6.89
CA MET A 169 -4.32 -9.89 7.92
C MET A 169 -5.32 -9.06 8.74
N ASP A 170 -5.13 -8.91 10.03
CA ASP A 170 -5.95 -7.99 10.82
C ASP A 170 -5.53 -6.53 10.53
N VAL A 171 -6.46 -5.74 9.99
CA VAL A 171 -6.23 -4.35 9.58
C VAL A 171 -5.96 -3.46 10.80
N GLU A 172 -6.67 -3.69 11.89
CA GLU A 172 -6.54 -2.89 13.11
C GLU A 172 -5.23 -3.21 13.82
N GLN A 173 -4.84 -4.50 13.85
CA GLN A 173 -3.53 -4.91 14.33
C GLN A 173 -2.39 -4.22 13.55
N ALA A 174 -2.46 -4.22 12.21
CA ALA A 174 -1.47 -3.54 11.38
C ALA A 174 -1.46 -2.01 11.62
N TYR A 175 -2.62 -1.39 11.77
CA TYR A 175 -2.78 0.04 12.06
C TYR A 175 -2.09 0.47 13.36
N HIS A 176 -2.20 -0.35 14.41
CA HIS A 176 -1.55 -0.05 15.68
C HIS A 176 -0.05 -0.30 15.65
N ARG A 177 0.42 -1.29 14.89
CA ARG A 177 1.82 -1.73 14.90
C ARG A 177 2.73 -1.12 13.82
N SER A 178 2.19 -0.58 12.73
CA SER A 178 3.00 0.07 11.68
C SER A 178 2.55 1.50 11.40
N ARG A 179 3.49 2.44 11.43
CA ARG A 179 3.25 3.86 11.12
C ARG A 179 3.00 4.09 9.64
N SER A 180 3.70 3.36 8.75
CA SER A 180 3.46 3.47 7.30
C SER A 180 2.09 2.89 6.91
N PHE A 181 1.64 1.80 7.56
CA PHE A 181 0.29 1.29 7.37
C PHE A 181 -0.78 2.26 7.89
N ARG A 182 -0.55 2.87 9.06
CA ARG A 182 -1.42 3.91 9.61
C ARG A 182 -1.57 5.10 8.66
N LYS A 183 -0.48 5.49 8.00
CA LYS A 183 -0.48 6.53 6.97
C LYS A 183 -1.40 6.16 5.79
N LEU A 184 -1.36 4.91 5.30
CA LEU A 184 -2.29 4.42 4.28
C LEU A 184 -3.75 4.59 4.71
N CYS A 185 -4.09 4.11 5.91
CA CYS A 185 -5.45 4.20 6.45
C CYS A 185 -5.90 5.66 6.62
N THR A 186 -4.99 6.54 7.08
CA THR A 186 -5.28 7.97 7.24
C THR A 186 -5.53 8.66 5.91
N GLU A 187 -4.75 8.37 4.87
CA GLU A 187 -4.98 8.89 3.52
C GLU A 187 -6.32 8.39 2.96
N TRP A 188 -6.64 7.12 3.17
CA TRP A 188 -7.93 6.55 2.79
C TRP A 188 -9.10 7.31 3.42
N CYS A 189 -9.11 7.41 4.75
CA CYS A 189 -10.18 8.10 5.50
C CYS A 189 -10.28 9.58 5.11
N ARG A 190 -9.15 10.28 4.95
CA ARG A 190 -9.16 11.69 4.52
C ARG A 190 -9.88 11.87 3.19
N ARG A 191 -9.58 11.00 2.22
CA ARG A 191 -10.07 11.16 0.85
C ARG A 191 -11.51 10.68 0.67
N THR A 192 -11.91 9.65 1.41
CA THR A 192 -13.29 9.15 1.46
C THR A 192 -14.25 10.11 2.18
N SER A 193 -13.81 10.72 3.29
CA SER A 193 -14.63 11.71 4.00
C SER A 193 -14.83 12.99 3.19
N ALA A 194 -13.80 13.44 2.45
CA ALA A 194 -13.88 14.62 1.60
C ALA A 194 -14.81 14.47 0.39
N SER A 195 -15.09 13.23 -0.05
CA SER A 195 -15.98 12.93 -1.18
C SER A 195 -17.44 12.69 -0.78
N THR A 196 -17.76 12.76 0.52
CA THR A 196 -19.12 12.52 1.05
C THR A 196 -19.86 13.82 1.37
N GLN A 197 -19.26 15.01 1.17
CA GLN A 197 -20.00 16.27 1.31
C GLN A 197 -20.79 16.54 0.01
N PRO A 198 -22.14 16.58 0.07
CA PRO A 198 -22.93 17.11 -1.04
C PRO A 198 -22.76 18.64 -1.08
N GLU A 199 -22.69 19.21 -2.30
CA GLU A 199 -22.96 20.64 -2.52
C GLU A 199 -24.37 21.02 -2.06
#